data_AF-A0A2D5P862-F1
#
_entry.id   AF-A0A2D5P862-F1
#
_cell.length_a   1.000
_cell.length_b   1.000
_cell.length_c   1.000
_cell.angle_alpha   90.00
_cell.angle_beta   90.00
_cell.angle_gamma   90.00
#
_symmetry.space_group_name_H-M   'P 1'
#
loop_
_entity.id
_entity.type
_entity.pdbx_description
1 polymer ?
#
loop_
_entity_poly.entity_id
_entity_poly.type
_entity_poly.pdbx_seq_one_letter_code
_entity_poly.pdbx_strand_id
1 'polypeptide(L)' 'DKKRWNIVEIPIITIAKEEIGNVITQSVLALAIANYFTGETVENEVLRKTMLSKVPAKVHDINNKAFDLGLKYAAEAKAS' A
#
# COMPACT_ATOMS: atom_id res chain seq x y z
N ASP A 1 9.45 21.71 -6.81
CA ASP A 1 9.20 20.36 -7.37
C ASP A 1 7.84 20.10 -8.00
N LYS A 2 6.69 20.59 -7.46
CA LYS A 2 5.36 20.35 -8.07
C LYS A 2 5.21 20.79 -9.55
N LYS A 3 6.11 21.67 -10.05
CA LYS A 3 6.19 22.07 -11.46
C LYS A 3 6.92 21.06 -12.37
N ARG A 4 7.68 20.13 -11.80
CA ARG A 4 8.52 19.14 -12.52
C ARG A 4 8.04 17.70 -12.30
N TRP A 5 7.40 17.42 -11.17
CA TRP A 5 6.99 16.08 -10.75
C TRP A 5 5.53 16.07 -10.35
N ASN A 6 4.85 14.96 -10.65
CA ASN A 6 3.54 14.67 -10.07
C ASN A 6 3.72 14.21 -8.62
N ILE A 7 3.39 15.09 -7.66
CA ILE A 7 3.55 14.80 -6.23
C ILE A 7 2.18 14.40 -5.68
N VAL A 8 2.07 13.16 -5.23
CA VAL A 8 0.87 12.61 -4.60
C VAL A 8 1.10 12.49 -3.10
N GLU A 9 0.22 13.08 -2.31
CA GLU A 9 0.32 13.10 -0.85
C GLU A 9 -0.64 12.04 -0.27
N ILE A 10 -0.08 10.98 0.34
CA ILE A 10 -0.84 9.92 1.01
C ILE A 10 -0.26 9.74 2.43
N PRO A 11 -1.07 9.83 3.51
CA PRO A 11 -0.59 9.75 4.89
C PRO A 11 -0.34 8.30 5.34
N ILE A 12 0.63 7.62 4.72
CA ILE A 12 0.92 6.17 4.89
C ILE A 12 1.03 5.76 6.36
N ILE A 13 1.77 6.52 7.18
CA ILE A 13 2.00 6.20 8.60
C ILE A 13 0.70 6.31 9.40
N THR A 14 -0.10 7.35 9.15
CA THR A 14 -1.39 7.57 9.82
C THR A 14 -2.34 6.42 9.51
N ILE A 15 -2.46 6.02 8.24
CA ILE A 15 -3.32 4.89 7.83
C ILE A 15 -2.87 3.60 8.54
N ALA A 16 -1.57 3.31 8.56
CA ALA A 16 -1.03 2.11 9.23
C ALA A 16 -1.32 2.09 10.74
N LYS A 17 -1.22 3.24 11.41
CA LYS A 17 -1.42 3.35 12.85
C LYS A 17 -2.89 3.38 13.24
N GLU A 18 -3.71 4.17 12.55
CA GLU A 18 -5.06 4.53 13.00
C GLU A 18 -6.14 3.64 12.37
N GLU A 19 -6.01 3.27 11.09
CA GLU A 19 -7.02 2.44 10.42
C GLU A 19 -6.72 0.94 10.51
N ILE A 20 -5.44 0.57 10.47
CA ILE A 20 -5.01 -0.83 10.58
C ILE A 20 -4.73 -1.20 12.04
N GLY A 21 -4.30 -0.24 12.86
CA GLY A 21 -3.90 -0.49 14.24
C GLY A 21 -2.49 -1.07 14.39
N ASN A 22 -1.69 -1.08 13.32
CA ASN A 22 -0.32 -1.60 13.36
C ASN A 22 0.61 -0.84 12.40
N VAL A 23 1.42 0.07 12.96
CA VAL A 23 2.36 0.91 12.22
C VAL A 23 3.40 0.11 11.39
N ILE A 24 3.66 -1.16 11.72
CA ILE A 24 4.60 -2.01 10.97
C ILE A 24 4.06 -2.30 9.56
N THR A 25 2.75 -2.26 9.36
CA THR A 25 2.10 -2.51 8.06
C THR A 25 2.29 -1.37 7.04
N GLN A 26 2.93 -0.25 7.45
CA GLN A 26 3.24 0.89 6.58
C GLN A 26 4.02 0.49 5.31
N SER A 27 4.88 -0.53 5.40
CA SER A 27 5.66 -1.03 4.26
C SER A 27 4.81 -1.74 3.22
N VAL A 28 3.77 -2.46 3.66
CA VAL A 28 2.83 -3.14 2.75
C VAL A 28 1.87 -2.14 2.09
N LEU A 29 1.42 -1.12 2.83
CA LEU A 29 0.72 0.04 2.26
C LEU A 29 1.55 0.69 1.15
N ALA A 30 2.81 1.04 1.45
CA ALA A 30 3.71 1.67 0.49
C ALA A 30 3.98 0.78 -0.73
N LEU A 31 4.09 -0.54 -0.54
CA LEU A 31 4.26 -1.51 -1.62
C LEU A 31 3.07 -1.50 -2.59
N ALA A 32 1.85 -1.59 -2.07
CA ALA A 32 0.64 -1.56 -2.88
C ALA A 32 0.47 -0.22 -3.62
N ILE A 33 0.73 0.89 -2.94
CA ILE A 33 0.73 2.24 -3.53
C ILE A 33 1.74 2.34 -4.68
N ALA A 34 2.97 1.88 -4.46
CA ALA A 34 4.02 1.91 -5.47
C ALA A 34 3.65 1.05 -6.70
N ASN A 35 3.09 -0.13 -6.49
CA ASN A 35 2.65 -0.98 -7.60
C ASN A 35 1.56 -0.29 -8.43
N TYR A 36 0.57 0.32 -7.76
CA TYR A 36 -0.49 1.06 -8.43
C TYR A 36 0.05 2.23 -9.28
N PHE A 37 0.90 3.08 -8.71
CA PHE A 37 1.45 4.24 -9.44
C PHE A 37 2.46 3.88 -10.52
N THR A 38 3.05 2.69 -10.48
CA THR A 38 3.89 2.17 -11.57
C THR A 38 3.07 1.52 -12.69
N GLY A 39 1.75 1.49 -12.58
CA GLY A 39 0.86 0.90 -13.59
C GLY A 39 0.65 -0.60 -13.41
N GLU A 40 0.71 -1.08 -12.17
CA GLU A 40 0.54 -2.49 -11.81
C GLU A 40 1.53 -3.41 -12.56
N THR A 41 2.80 -2.97 -12.59
CA THR A 41 3.90 -3.72 -13.26
C THR A 41 4.04 -5.15 -12.77
N VAL A 42 3.62 -5.42 -11.54
CA VAL A 42 3.40 -6.76 -11.01
C VAL A 42 1.91 -6.94 -10.75
N GLU A 43 1.36 -8.07 -11.18
CA GLU A 43 -0.04 -8.43 -10.94
C GLU A 43 -0.33 -8.49 -9.42
N ASN A 44 -1.45 -7.90 -8.99
CA ASN A 44 -1.72 -7.64 -7.58
C ASN A 44 -1.82 -8.94 -6.74
N GLU A 45 -2.37 -10.02 -7.30
CA GLU A 45 -2.44 -11.32 -6.63
C GLU A 45 -1.05 -11.94 -6.46
N VAL A 46 -0.22 -11.93 -7.51
CA VAL A 46 1.19 -12.37 -7.43
C VAL A 46 1.96 -11.56 -6.38
N LEU A 47 1.82 -10.24 -6.38
CA LEU A 47 2.52 -9.38 -5.43
C LEU A 47 2.06 -9.64 -3.98
N ARG A 48 0.75 -9.75 -3.76
CA ARG A 48 0.16 -10.07 -2.46
C ARG A 48 0.63 -11.43 -1.95
N LYS A 49 0.55 -12.48 -2.77
CA LYS A 49 0.97 -13.83 -2.41
C LYS A 49 2.45 -13.87 -2.03
N THR A 50 3.28 -13.17 -2.81
CA THR A 50 4.72 -13.05 -2.53
C THR A 50 4.97 -12.30 -1.22
N MET A 51 4.26 -11.19 -0.97
CA MET A 51 4.36 -10.46 0.30
C MET A 51 3.98 -11.36 1.48
N LEU A 52 2.86 -12.09 1.41
CA LEU A 52 2.40 -12.99 2.46
C LEU A 52 3.39 -14.14 2.72
N SER A 53 4.11 -14.61 1.70
CA SER A 53 5.15 -15.64 1.87
C SER A 53 6.39 -15.12 2.61
N LYS A 54 6.53 -13.80 2.82
CA LYS A 54 7.67 -13.15 3.49
C LYS A 54 7.33 -12.65 4.88
N VAL A 55 6.06 -12.69 5.28
CA VAL A 55 5.61 -12.27 6.62
C VAL A 55 5.04 -13.45 7.42
N PRO A 56 5.14 -13.45 8.76
CA PRO A 56 4.58 -14.52 9.59
C PRO A 56 3.06 -14.68 9.40
N ALA A 57 2.57 -15.92 9.39
CA ALA A 57 1.15 -16.23 9.22
C ALA A 57 0.22 -15.43 10.16
N LYS A 58 0.63 -15.25 11.41
CA LYS A 58 -0.14 -14.50 12.43
C LYS A 58 -0.41 -13.02 12.08
N VAL A 59 0.31 -12.45 11.12
CA VAL A 59 0.11 -11.07 10.65
C VAL A 59 -0.48 -11.01 9.24
N HIS A 60 -0.91 -12.12 8.65
CA HIS A 60 -1.45 -12.13 7.28
C HIS A 60 -2.68 -11.24 7.14
N ASP A 61 -3.62 -11.30 8.08
CA ASP A 61 -4.86 -10.52 8.02
C ASP A 61 -4.61 -9.01 8.00
N ILE A 62 -3.75 -8.52 8.89
CA ILE A 62 -3.40 -7.08 8.93
C ILE A 62 -2.62 -6.63 7.69
N ASN A 63 -1.79 -7.50 7.11
CA ASN A 63 -1.05 -7.18 5.88
C ASN A 63 -1.95 -7.25 4.64
N ASN A 64 -2.92 -8.16 4.59
CA ASN A 64 -3.95 -8.16 3.54
C ASN A 64 -4.77 -6.86 3.58
N LYS A 65 -5.24 -6.47 4.77
CA LYS A 65 -5.92 -5.18 4.97
C LYS A 65 -5.05 -4.00 4.54
N ALA A 66 -3.75 -4.03 4.87
CA ALA A 66 -2.80 -2.99 4.46
C ALA A 66 -2.65 -2.88 2.95
N PHE A 67 -2.57 -4.02 2.27
CA PHE A 67 -2.47 -4.07 0.81
C PHE A 67 -3.73 -3.49 0.15
N ASP A 68 -4.91 -3.89 0.63
CA ASP A 68 -6.20 -3.39 0.13
C ASP A 68 -6.34 -1.88 0.31
N LEU A 69 -6.02 -1.36 1.50
CA LEU A 69 -6.04 0.07 1.76
C LEU A 69 -5.01 0.83 0.91
N GLY A 70 -3.84 0.24 0.65
CA GLY A 70 -2.83 0.85 -0.19
C GLY A 70 -3.30 1.05 -1.63
N LEU A 71 -3.94 0.04 -2.22
CA LEU A 71 -4.56 0.15 -3.55
C LEU A 71 -5.71 1.17 -3.55
N LYS A 72 -6.58 1.14 -2.54
CA LYS A 72 -7.70 2.08 -2.41
C LYS A 72 -7.21 3.53 -2.37
N TYR A 73 -6.30 3.85 -1.45
CA TYR A 73 -5.80 5.22 -1.30
C TYR A 73 -5.01 5.69 -2.52
N ALA A 74 -4.29 4.80 -3.21
CA ALA A 74 -3.61 5.13 -4.45
C ALA A 74 -4.60 5.47 -5.57
N ALA A 75 -5.71 4.72 -5.67
CA ALA A 75 -6.78 4.99 -6.63
C ALA A 75 -7.50 6.32 -6.36
N GLU A 76 -7.87 6.59 -5.10
CA GLU A 76 -8.50 7.85 -4.68
C GLU A 76 -7.58 9.05 -4.94
N ALA A 77 -6.29 8.92 -4.65
CA ALA A 77 -5.32 10.00 -4.84
C ALA A 77 -4.98 10.26 -6.32
N LYS A 78 -5.13 9.26 -7.21
CA LYS A 78 -5.00 9.45 -8.67
C LYS A 78 -6.24 10.09 -9.32
N ALA A 79 -7.40 9.91 -8.71
CA ALA A 79 -8.66 10.49 -9.17
C ALA A 79 -8.84 11.97 -8.75
N SER A 80 -7.99 12.46 -7.84
CA SER A 80 -7.98 13.83 -7.30
C SER A 80 -7.07 14.75 -8.11
#